data_AF-A0A850BL15-F1
#
_entry.id   AF-A0A850BL15-F1
#
_cell.length_a   1.000
_cell.length_b   1.000
_cell.length_c   1.000
_cell.angle_alpha   90.00
_cell.angle_beta   90.00
_cell.angle_gamma   90.00
#
_symmetry.space_group_name_H-M   'P 1'
#
loop_
_entity.id
_entity.type
_entity.pdbx_description
1 polymer ?
#
loop_
_entity_poly.entity_id
_entity_poly.type
_entity_poly.pdbx_seq_one_letter_code
_entity_poly.pdbx_strand_id
1 'polypeptide(L)'
;MTKKSPFAEFGREVRRRRKERGLTLEQLAELADLTQNYIGSLERGQRDPSLSTIASLAYGLGVPAGALLGTTPVMSPQAHEMAALFDQLPSEVQAGLLMILHIAAVPAQPQR
;
A
#
# COMPACT_ATOMS: atom_id res chain seq x y z
N MET A 1 -16.56 -12.93 -8.39
CA MET A 1 -15.41 -12.32 -7.68
C MET A 1 -15.96 -11.38 -6.61
N THR A 2 -15.83 -11.73 -5.34
CA THR A 2 -16.33 -10.90 -4.22
C THR A 2 -15.43 -9.68 -4.07
N LYS A 3 -15.96 -8.47 -4.27
CA LYS A 3 -15.23 -7.22 -4.00
C LYS A 3 -14.72 -7.26 -2.54
N LYS A 4 -13.42 -7.06 -2.33
CA LYS A 4 -12.86 -6.90 -0.98
C LYS A 4 -13.38 -5.58 -0.38
N SER A 5 -13.75 -5.61 0.90
CA SER A 5 -14.19 -4.41 1.61
C SER A 5 -13.05 -3.39 1.68
N PRO A 6 -13.26 -2.12 1.31
CA PRO A 6 -12.22 -1.08 1.37
C PRO A 6 -11.67 -0.91 2.79
N PHE A 7 -12.51 -1.11 3.80
CA PHE A 7 -12.12 -1.04 5.21
C PHE A 7 -11.19 -2.19 5.61
N ALA A 8 -11.37 -3.37 5.01
CA ALA A 8 -10.49 -4.50 5.26
C ALA A 8 -9.10 -4.28 4.64
N GLU A 9 -9.00 -3.59 3.49
CA GLU A 9 -7.72 -3.20 2.89
C GLU A 9 -7.01 -2.13 3.71
N PHE A 10 -7.73 -1.08 4.08
CA PHE A 10 -7.22 -0.03 4.96
C PHE A 10 -6.70 -0.59 6.29
N GLY A 11 -7.49 -1.43 6.97
CA GLY A 11 -7.11 -2.06 8.23
C GLY A 11 -5.85 -2.91 8.13
N ARG A 12 -5.68 -3.65 7.01
CA ARG A 12 -4.46 -4.43 6.75
C ARG A 12 -3.24 -3.52 6.55
N GLU A 13 -3.39 -2.42 5.85
CA GLU A 13 -2.29 -1.48 5.60
C GLU A 13 -1.82 -0.79 6.89
N VAL A 14 -2.76 -0.37 7.74
CA VAL A 14 -2.47 0.16 9.08
C VAL A 14 -1.71 -0.89 9.92
N ARG A 15 -2.20 -2.13 9.94
CA ARG A 15 -1.55 -3.23 10.66
C ARG A 15 -0.13 -3.51 10.18
N ARG A 16 0.08 -3.52 8.86
CA ARG A 16 1.39 -3.72 8.23
C ARG A 16 2.37 -2.65 8.69
N ARG A 17 2.00 -1.37 8.54
CA ARG A 17 2.85 -0.24 8.91
C ARG A 17 3.12 -0.13 10.42
N ARG A 18 2.15 -0.50 11.26
CA ARG A 18 2.36 -0.58 12.71
C ARG A 18 3.42 -1.63 13.05
N LYS A 19 3.31 -2.82 12.46
CA LYS A 19 4.27 -3.91 12.69
C LYS A 19 5.67 -3.60 12.17
N GLU A 20 5.78 -2.95 11.01
CA GLU A 20 7.08 -2.52 10.45
C GLU A 20 7.82 -1.54 11.36
N ARG A 21 7.09 -0.79 12.19
CA ARG A 21 7.66 0.10 13.21
C ARG A 21 7.87 -0.56 14.57
N GLY A 22 7.54 -1.85 14.71
CA GLY A 22 7.64 -2.56 15.99
C GLY A 22 6.66 -2.06 17.05
N LEU A 23 5.60 -1.33 16.68
CA LEU A 23 4.65 -0.75 17.63
C LEU A 23 3.62 -1.78 18.10
N THR A 24 3.31 -1.79 19.40
CA THR A 24 2.13 -2.49 19.95
C THR A 24 0.85 -1.72 19.59
N LEU A 25 -0.32 -2.33 19.85
CA LEU A 25 -1.59 -1.63 19.68
C LEU A 25 -1.72 -0.48 20.68
N GLU A 26 -1.30 -0.65 21.95
CA GLU A 26 -1.27 0.46 22.92
C GLU A 26 -0.40 1.62 22.45
N GLN A 27 0.81 1.33 21.94
CA GLN A 27 1.72 2.38 21.50
C GLN A 27 1.16 3.18 20.32
N LEU A 28 0.54 2.52 19.33
CA LEU A 28 -0.10 3.25 18.24
C LEU A 28 -1.34 4.03 18.73
N ALA A 29 -2.08 3.50 19.70
CA ALA A 29 -3.23 4.17 20.30
C ALA A 29 -2.81 5.50 20.93
N GLU A 30 -1.74 5.48 21.72
CA GLU A 30 -1.18 6.68 22.34
C GLU A 30 -0.67 7.68 21.29
N LEU A 31 0.11 7.22 20.31
CA LEU A 31 0.67 8.10 19.26
C LEU A 31 -0.39 8.72 18.35
N ALA A 32 -1.51 8.04 18.14
CA ALA A 32 -2.60 8.48 17.29
C ALA A 32 -3.75 9.15 18.06
N ASP A 33 -3.66 9.29 19.39
CA ASP A 33 -4.76 9.77 20.23
C ASP A 33 -6.09 9.01 19.97
N LEU A 34 -5.99 7.68 19.94
CA LEU A 34 -7.10 6.75 19.73
C LEU A 34 -7.10 5.68 20.82
N THR A 35 -8.18 4.90 20.89
CA THR A 35 -8.21 3.75 21.81
C THR A 35 -7.63 2.49 21.15
N GLN A 36 -6.92 1.69 21.94
CA GLN A 36 -6.37 0.39 21.51
C GLN A 36 -7.46 -0.52 20.91
N ASN A 37 -8.64 -0.58 21.53
CA ASN A 37 -9.78 -1.37 21.05
C ASN A 37 -10.29 -0.89 19.68
N TYR A 38 -10.30 0.43 19.47
CA TYR A 38 -10.70 1.00 18.19
C TYR A 38 -9.70 0.62 17.10
N ILE A 39 -8.40 0.78 17.34
CA ILE A 39 -7.35 0.38 16.39
C ILE A 39 -7.42 -1.13 16.11
N GLY A 40 -7.59 -1.96 17.13
CA GLY A 40 -7.72 -3.41 16.94
C GLY A 40 -8.91 -3.79 16.05
N SER A 41 -10.05 -3.13 16.23
CA SER A 41 -11.25 -3.31 15.39
C SER A 41 -11.03 -2.81 13.96
N LEU A 42 -10.33 -1.68 13.82
CA LEU A 42 -9.96 -1.08 12.55
C LEU A 42 -9.00 -1.99 11.76
N GLU A 43 -7.98 -2.55 12.39
CA GLU A 43 -7.04 -3.48 11.73
C GLU A 43 -7.72 -4.74 11.18
N ARG A 44 -8.84 -5.15 11.79
CA ARG A 44 -9.68 -6.27 11.32
C ARG A 44 -10.69 -5.86 10.23
N GLY A 45 -10.72 -4.59 9.83
CA GLY A 45 -11.65 -4.07 8.84
C GLY A 45 -13.09 -3.93 9.34
N GLN A 46 -13.30 -3.87 10.66
CA GLN A 46 -14.62 -3.81 11.29
C GLN A 46 -15.12 -2.37 11.51
N ARG A 47 -14.36 -1.38 11.05
CA ARG A 47 -14.64 0.05 11.26
C ARG A 47 -14.52 0.80 9.94
N ASP A 48 -15.43 1.75 9.76
CA ASP A 48 -15.32 2.81 8.77
C ASP A 48 -14.65 4.02 9.45
N PRO A 49 -13.35 4.28 9.20
CA PRO A 49 -12.63 5.37 9.83
C PRO A 49 -13.01 6.72 9.22
N SER A 50 -13.24 7.71 10.07
CA SER A 50 -13.38 9.11 9.62
C SER A 50 -12.07 9.63 9.02
N LEU A 51 -12.15 10.72 8.25
CA LEU A 51 -10.96 11.42 7.77
C LEU A 51 -10.03 11.86 8.92
N SER A 52 -10.59 12.30 10.05
CA SER A 52 -9.80 12.64 11.24
C SER A 52 -9.05 11.44 11.79
N THR A 53 -9.68 10.27 11.85
CA THR A 53 -9.04 9.02 12.27
C THR A 53 -7.88 8.65 11.35
N ILE A 54 -8.08 8.77 10.03
CA ILE A 54 -7.03 8.49 9.04
C ILE A 54 -5.85 9.44 9.25
N ALA A 55 -6.10 10.74 9.46
CA ALA A 55 -5.05 11.72 9.72
C ALA A 55 -4.29 11.42 11.02
N SER A 56 -4.99 11.08 12.10
CA SER A 56 -4.37 10.73 13.38
C SER A 56 -3.52 9.46 13.30
N LEU A 57 -4.02 8.41 12.62
CA LEU A 57 -3.24 7.20 12.37
C LEU A 57 -2.00 7.48 11.51
N ALA A 58 -2.14 8.33 10.49
CA ALA A 58 -1.03 8.72 9.62
C ALA A 58 0.04 9.48 10.41
N TYR A 59 -0.37 10.38 11.30
CA TYR A 59 0.51 11.07 12.22
C TYR A 59 1.22 10.11 13.19
N GLY A 60 0.47 9.24 13.88
CA GLY A 60 1.04 8.28 14.84
C GLY A 60 1.95 7.23 14.17
N LEU A 61 1.70 6.94 12.89
CA LEU A 61 2.58 6.12 12.06
C LEU A 61 3.68 6.93 11.36
N GLY A 62 3.72 8.25 11.41
CA GLY A 62 4.72 9.04 10.67
C GLY A 62 4.73 8.75 9.17
N VAL A 63 3.56 8.75 8.52
CA VAL A 63 3.39 8.53 7.07
C VAL A 63 2.39 9.52 6.48
N PRO A 64 2.43 9.79 5.17
CA PRO A 64 1.34 10.51 4.52
C PRO A 64 0.01 9.75 4.63
N ALA A 65 -1.11 10.44 4.83
CA ALA A 65 -2.44 9.83 4.96
C ALA A 65 -2.81 8.94 3.76
N GLY A 66 -2.47 9.36 2.54
CA GLY A 66 -2.70 8.57 1.32
C GLY A 66 -1.97 7.23 1.31
N ALA A 67 -0.87 7.10 2.06
CA ALA A 67 -0.12 5.87 2.19
C ALA A 67 -0.87 4.79 2.99
N LEU A 68 -1.91 5.17 3.75
CA LEU A 68 -2.78 4.24 4.48
C LEU A 68 -3.95 3.73 3.64
N LEU A 69 -4.29 4.43 2.55
CA LEU A 69 -5.46 4.11 1.72
C LEU A 69 -5.21 2.92 0.78
N GLY A 70 -4.02 2.32 0.81
CA GLY A 70 -3.67 1.20 -0.06
C GLY A 70 -3.85 1.59 -1.52
N THR A 71 -3.00 2.47 -2.02
CA THR A 71 -2.99 2.73 -3.46
C THR A 71 -2.44 1.47 -4.14
N THR A 72 -3.32 0.63 -4.68
CA THR A 72 -2.98 0.01 -5.96
C THR A 72 -2.57 1.18 -6.86
N PRO A 73 -1.37 1.13 -7.46
CA PRO A 73 -0.99 2.14 -8.43
C PRO A 73 -2.16 2.25 -9.41
N VAL A 74 -2.72 3.45 -9.56
CA VAL A 74 -3.67 3.70 -10.64
C VAL A 74 -2.82 3.64 -11.90
N MET A 75 -2.73 2.45 -12.48
CA MET A 75 -2.04 2.23 -13.72
C MET A 75 -2.74 3.05 -14.79
N SER A 76 -1.99 3.73 -15.65
CA SER A 76 -2.59 4.40 -16.80
C SER A 76 -3.34 3.39 -17.66
N PRO A 77 -4.31 3.80 -18.50
CA PRO A 77 -4.91 2.91 -19.48
C PRO A 77 -3.85 2.16 -20.32
N GLN A 78 -2.76 2.84 -20.66
CA GLN A 78 -1.62 2.26 -21.38
C GLN A 78 -0.90 1.17 -20.57
N ALA A 79 -0.74 1.37 -19.26
CA ALA A 79 -0.08 0.38 -18.41
C ALA A 79 -0.96 -0.88 -18.22
N HIS A 80 -2.29 -0.74 -18.21
CA HIS A 80 -3.21 -1.89 -18.22
C HIS A 80 -3.16 -2.65 -19.55
N GLU A 81 -3.15 -1.93 -20.67
CA GLU A 81 -3.02 -2.52 -22.00
C GLU A 81 -1.69 -3.27 -22.17
N MET A 82 -0.60 -2.66 -21.71
CA MET A 82 0.73 -3.28 -21.67
C MET A 82 0.73 -4.57 -20.84
N ALA A 83 0.12 -4.56 -19.65
CA ALA A 83 0.04 -5.75 -18.79
C ALA A 83 -0.76 -6.88 -19.47
N ALA A 84 -1.87 -6.55 -20.13
CA ALA A 84 -2.68 -7.53 -20.86
C ALA A 84 -1.92 -8.13 -22.05
N LEU A 85 -1.12 -7.32 -22.77
CA LEU A 85 -0.26 -7.80 -23.84
C LEU A 85 0.87 -8.69 -23.29
N PHE A 86 1.49 -8.28 -22.19
CA PHE A 86 2.59 -9.01 -21.55
C PHE A 86 2.19 -10.44 -21.17
N ASP A 87 1.01 -10.62 -20.55
CA ASP A 87 0.50 -11.92 -20.13
C ASP A 87 0.25 -12.89 -21.30
N GLN A 88 0.03 -12.37 -22.52
CA GLN A 88 -0.20 -13.17 -23.73
C GLN A 88 1.12 -13.59 -24.42
N LEU A 89 2.25 -13.01 -24.03
CA LEU A 89 3.54 -13.36 -24.60
C LEU A 89 4.05 -14.70 -24.04
N PRO A 90 4.78 -15.51 -24.83
CA PRO A 90 5.50 -16.66 -24.30
C PRO A 90 6.47 -16.26 -23.17
N SER A 91 6.67 -17.15 -22.20
CA SER A 91 7.47 -16.90 -21.00
C SER A 91 8.91 -16.44 -21.28
N GLU A 92 9.47 -16.92 -22.39
CA GLU A 92 10.80 -16.60 -22.88
C GLU A 92 10.89 -15.14 -23.33
N VAL A 93 9.83 -14.64 -23.97
CA VAL A 93 9.74 -13.25 -24.45
C VAL A 93 9.47 -12.31 -23.28
N GLN A 94 8.62 -12.71 -22.34
CA GLN A 94 8.38 -11.97 -21.09
C GLN A 94 9.68 -11.71 -20.32
N ALA A 95 10.51 -12.76 -20.14
CA ALA A 95 11.79 -12.65 -19.46
C ALA A 95 12.76 -11.70 -20.18
N GLY A 96 12.86 -11.81 -21.51
CA GLY A 96 13.69 -10.91 -22.32
C GLY A 96 13.24 -9.45 -22.24
N LEU A 97 11.93 -9.20 -22.30
CA LEU A 97 11.36 -7.86 -22.19
C LEU A 97 11.62 -7.24 -20.81
N LEU A 98 11.46 -8.02 -19.74
CA LEU A 98 11.79 -7.56 -18.38
C LEU A 98 13.27 -7.20 -18.27
N MET A 99 14.18 -7.98 -18.86
CA MET A 99 15.61 -7.65 -18.87
C MET A 99 15.87 -6.31 -19.57
N ILE A 100 15.26 -6.08 -20.75
CA ILE A 100 15.40 -4.82 -21.50
C ILE A 100 14.84 -3.64 -20.71
N LEU A 101 13.64 -3.79 -20.11
CA LEU A 101 13.01 -2.74 -19.30
C LEU A 101 13.86 -2.40 -18.08
N HIS A 102 14.46 -3.39 -17.40
CA HIS A 102 15.38 -3.12 -16.28
C HIS A 102 16.61 -2.34 -16.74
N ILE A 103 17.22 -2.68 -17.88
CA ILE A 103 18.37 -1.95 -18.43
C ILE A 103 17.98 -0.50 -18.77
N ALA A 104 16.82 -0.31 -19.41
CA ALA A 104 16.33 1.01 -19.81
C ALA A 104 15.84 1.88 -18.64
N ALA A 105 15.39 1.26 -17.53
CA ALA A 105 14.82 1.95 -16.37
C ALA A 105 15.84 2.31 -15.28
N VAL A 106 17.07 1.78 -15.32
CA VAL A 106 18.16 2.26 -14.44
C VAL A 106 18.53 3.68 -14.89
N PRO A 107 18.29 4.72 -14.08
CA PRO A 107 18.75 6.06 -14.44
C PRO A 107 20.27 6.00 -14.56
N ALA A 108 20.82 6.54 -15.65
CA ALA A 108 22.26 6.77 -15.76
C ALA A 108 22.69 7.56 -14.52
N GLN A 109 23.31 6.90 -13.54
CA GLN A 109 23.91 7.59 -12.41
C GLN A 109 24.96 8.53 -13.01
N PRO A 110 24.91 9.84 -12.72
CA PRO A 110 25.96 10.74 -13.16
C PRO A 110 27.25 10.26 -12.52
N GLN A 111 28.19 9.76 -13.33
CA GLN A 111 29.52 9.43 -12.87
C GLN A 111 30.16 10.73 -12.40
N ARG A 112 30.53 10.77 -11.12
CA ARG A 112 31.34 11.83 -10.52
C ARG A 112 32.77 11.75 -11.03
#